data_AF-A0A3Q9QYJ4-F1
#
_entry.id   AF-A0A3Q9QYJ4-F1
#
_cell.length_a   1.000
_cell.length_b   1.000
_cell.length_c   1.000
_cell.angle_alpha   90.00
_cell.angle_beta   90.00
_cell.angle_gamma   90.00
#
_symmetry.space_group_name_H-M   'P 1'
#
loop_
_entity.id
_entity.type
_entity.pdbx_description
1 polymer ?
#
loop_
_entity_poly.entity_id
_entity_poly.type
_entity_poly.pdbx_seq_one_letter_code
_entity_poly.pdbx_strand_id
1 'polypeptide(L)'
;MRKKNVLIFIMVIILILQGSLTQTVKAEQNKQSLTQTVKAEQNKQSTFFSSFIEMKLFGKFFKSVKVIPAGSYAILAAFESTAIESHGIVPEAVQTIDGPIRLSFAGDAMFDWSVKQTVKQKGPDYPFLHIKSELASSDLNVVNLETSITTGGSKQNKQYTFRSDPQALTGLKNAGFQLVSLANNHSLDFGQVGFTDTIANLKEYNIDYVGGGLNKEEAYSAKSYDIKGKTVKILAFSRVLPDYSWVATDIKPGLANGYDIELIENIIQKEKADADLLFVFIHWGVEKNRTPEPFQREWAQKMIASGADGVIGSHPHVLQGFEYYKGKPIAYSLGNFLFPNYIRGNTAQTGILHLDIENDQIEMSFVPFRISQDQIIKQSNFEKSRVWKELQNLSYGELEIQNGRINDLTSVTNSND
;
A
#
# COMPACT_ATOMS: atom_id res chain seq x y z
N MET A 1 -9.05 -34.36 -52.00
CA MET A 1 -10.03 -33.54 -51.24
C MET A 1 -9.37 -32.27 -50.70
N ARG A 2 -9.46 -31.12 -51.39
CA ARG A 2 -9.05 -29.78 -50.90
C ARG A 2 -9.81 -28.72 -51.72
N LYS A 3 -10.89 -28.12 -51.18
CA LYS A 3 -11.53 -26.87 -51.68
C LYS A 3 -12.73 -26.35 -50.85
N LYS A 4 -13.35 -27.14 -49.97
CA LYS A 4 -14.54 -26.70 -49.21
C LYS A 4 -14.27 -25.81 -47.98
N ASN A 5 -13.07 -25.83 -47.39
CA ASN A 5 -12.84 -25.19 -46.07
C ASN A 5 -12.49 -23.70 -46.13
N VAL A 6 -12.17 -23.13 -47.30
CA VAL A 6 -11.80 -21.70 -47.41
C VAL A 6 -13.03 -20.78 -47.37
N LEU A 7 -14.16 -21.22 -47.93
CA LEU A 7 -15.36 -20.40 -48.07
C LEU A 7 -16.00 -20.06 -46.70
N ILE A 8 -15.96 -21.00 -45.75
CA ILE A 8 -16.52 -20.83 -44.40
C ILE A 8 -15.73 -19.77 -43.62
N PHE A 9 -14.40 -19.75 -43.76
CA PHE A 9 -13.53 -18.83 -43.02
C PHE A 9 -13.75 -17.36 -43.44
N ILE A 10 -13.97 -17.12 -44.74
CA ILE A 10 -14.29 -15.79 -45.27
C ILE A 10 -15.66 -15.30 -44.78
N MET A 11 -16.66 -16.19 -44.72
CA MET A 11 -18.02 -15.81 -44.29
C MET A 11 -18.09 -15.38 -42.82
N VAL A 12 -17.30 -16.01 -41.94
CA VAL A 12 -17.20 -15.63 -40.52
C VAL A 12 -16.55 -14.25 -40.35
N ILE A 13 -15.50 -13.93 -41.11
CA ILE A 13 -14.84 -12.62 -41.04
C ILE A 13 -15.78 -11.48 -41.47
N ILE A 14 -16.60 -11.70 -42.51
CA ILE A 14 -17.58 -10.71 -42.97
C ILE A 14 -18.66 -10.44 -41.90
N LEU A 15 -19.15 -11.49 -41.23
CA LEU A 15 -20.13 -11.34 -40.13
C LEU A 15 -19.56 -10.59 -38.92
N ILE A 16 -18.29 -10.85 -38.57
CA ILE A 16 -17.60 -10.11 -37.49
C ILE A 16 -17.46 -8.63 -37.84
N LEU A 17 -17.00 -8.30 -39.06
CA LEU A 17 -16.86 -6.92 -39.52
C LEU A 17 -18.20 -6.15 -39.55
N GLN A 18 -19.28 -6.79 -40.00
CA GLN A 18 -20.62 -6.20 -39.95
C GLN A 18 -21.12 -5.99 -38.52
N GLY A 19 -20.83 -6.92 -37.61
CA GLY A 19 -21.10 -6.78 -36.18
C GLY A 19 -20.39 -5.56 -35.57
N SER A 20 -19.10 -5.40 -35.82
CA SER A 20 -18.29 -4.26 -35.35
C SER A 20 -18.83 -2.93 -35.87
N LEU A 21 -19.02 -2.79 -37.19
CA LEU A 21 -19.57 -1.57 -37.82
C LEU A 21 -20.92 -1.16 -37.25
N THR A 22 -21.81 -2.13 -36.98
CA THR A 22 -23.13 -1.88 -36.40
C THR A 22 -23.06 -1.38 -34.95
N GLN A 23 -22.01 -1.74 -34.20
CA GLN A 23 -21.77 -1.19 -32.86
C GLN A 23 -21.18 0.23 -32.92
N THR A 24 -20.24 0.52 -33.83
CA THR A 24 -19.65 1.87 -33.95
C THR A 24 -20.70 2.92 -34.30
N VAL A 25 -21.59 2.63 -35.26
CA VAL A 25 -22.66 3.55 -35.67
C VAL A 25 -23.63 3.84 -34.50
N LYS A 26 -23.96 2.84 -33.67
CA LYS A 26 -24.78 3.05 -32.47
C LYS A 26 -24.07 3.87 -31.40
N ALA A 27 -22.75 3.70 -31.25
CA ALA A 27 -21.96 4.49 -30.31
C ALA A 27 -21.90 5.97 -30.72
N GLU A 28 -21.72 6.28 -32.02
CA GLU A 28 -21.74 7.66 -32.52
C GLU A 28 -23.13 8.32 -32.42
N GLN A 29 -24.21 7.59 -32.73
CA GLN A 29 -25.57 8.09 -32.58
C GLN A 29 -25.90 8.44 -31.11
N ASN A 30 -25.48 7.61 -30.15
CA ASN A 30 -25.61 7.93 -28.72
C ASN A 30 -24.74 9.13 -28.29
N LYS A 31 -23.57 9.34 -28.92
CA LYS A 31 -22.72 10.50 -28.65
C LYS A 31 -23.35 11.80 -29.15
N GLN A 32 -24.04 11.76 -30.30
CA GLN A 32 -24.76 12.90 -30.85
C GLN A 32 -26.01 13.26 -30.03
N SER A 33 -26.79 12.28 -29.57
CA SER A 33 -27.98 12.56 -28.73
C SER A 33 -27.61 13.19 -27.39
N LEU A 34 -26.63 12.63 -26.67
CA LEU A 34 -26.10 13.22 -25.42
C LEU A 34 -25.60 14.66 -25.61
N THR A 35 -24.95 14.95 -26.73
CA THR A 35 -24.43 16.30 -27.05
C THR A 35 -25.56 17.30 -27.36
N GLN A 36 -26.74 16.85 -27.79
CA GLN A 36 -27.91 17.70 -27.96
C GLN A 36 -28.63 17.97 -26.63
N THR A 37 -28.79 16.96 -25.76
CA THR A 37 -29.44 17.14 -24.45
C THR A 37 -28.72 18.17 -23.58
N VAL A 38 -27.38 18.07 -23.45
CA VAL A 38 -26.58 19.01 -22.64
C VAL A 38 -26.67 20.45 -23.14
N LYS A 39 -26.89 20.67 -24.44
CA LYS A 39 -27.08 22.02 -25.02
C LYS A 39 -28.52 22.56 -24.89
N ALA A 40 -29.49 21.74 -24.47
CA ALA A 40 -30.86 22.19 -24.25
C ALA A 40 -31.07 22.78 -22.84
N GLU A 41 -30.38 22.24 -21.82
CA GLU A 41 -30.60 22.62 -20.41
C GLU A 41 -29.79 23.86 -19.99
N GLN A 42 -28.61 24.11 -20.56
CA GLN A 42 -27.77 25.28 -20.22
C GLN A 42 -28.33 26.65 -20.65
N ASN A 43 -29.52 26.72 -21.26
CA ASN A 43 -30.08 27.95 -21.84
C ASN A 43 -31.43 28.39 -21.24
N LYS A 44 -31.81 27.86 -20.07
CA LYS A 44 -33.03 28.26 -19.33
C LYS A 44 -32.87 28.23 -17.80
N GLN A 45 -32.16 29.21 -17.23
CA GLN A 45 -32.58 29.96 -16.02
C GLN A 45 -31.51 30.99 -15.60
N SER A 46 -31.52 32.16 -16.26
CA SER A 46 -30.68 33.32 -15.90
C SER A 46 -31.50 34.62 -15.86
N THR A 47 -32.68 34.58 -15.25
CA THR A 47 -33.51 35.77 -14.97
C THR A 47 -34.40 35.53 -13.74
N PHE A 48 -34.08 36.18 -12.62
CA PHE A 48 -34.97 37.11 -11.88
C PHE A 48 -34.22 37.65 -10.64
N PHE A 49 -34.48 38.90 -10.26
CA PHE A 49 -33.78 39.59 -9.18
C PHE A 49 -34.77 40.30 -8.25
N SER A 50 -34.37 40.49 -6.99
CA SER A 50 -34.94 41.38 -5.95
C SER A 50 -36.25 41.01 -5.21
N SER A 51 -36.18 41.21 -3.89
CA SER A 51 -37.24 41.45 -2.88
C SER A 51 -38.38 40.44 -2.64
N PHE A 52 -38.49 39.96 -1.39
CA PHE A 52 -39.45 40.53 -0.41
C PHE A 52 -38.98 40.24 1.05
N ILE A 53 -39.77 40.62 2.07
CA ILE A 53 -39.30 40.95 3.44
C ILE A 53 -40.04 40.15 4.54
N GLU A 54 -39.31 39.78 5.62
CA GLU A 54 -39.78 39.22 6.92
C GLU A 54 -40.48 37.82 6.87
N MET A 55 -40.64 37.04 7.96
CA MET A 55 -40.57 37.31 9.41
C MET A 55 -40.08 36.11 10.26
N LYS A 56 -39.49 36.40 11.44
CA LYS A 56 -39.31 35.67 12.75
C LYS A 56 -40.01 34.29 12.93
N LEU A 57 -39.61 33.32 13.77
CA LEU A 57 -38.58 33.11 14.83
C LEU A 57 -37.99 31.66 14.63
N PHE A 58 -37.16 30.95 15.44
CA PHE A 58 -36.27 31.09 16.64
C PHE A 58 -35.37 29.82 16.67
N GLY A 59 -34.29 29.66 17.48
CA GLY A 59 -33.56 30.60 18.33
C GLY A 59 -32.53 29.91 19.27
N LYS A 60 -31.41 30.61 19.54
CA LYS A 60 -30.42 30.42 20.65
C LYS A 60 -29.63 29.09 20.75
N PHE A 61 -28.30 29.20 20.60
CA PHE A 61 -27.38 29.22 21.76
C PHE A 61 -26.04 29.88 21.38
N PHE A 62 -25.57 30.84 22.19
CA PHE A 62 -24.23 31.44 22.07
C PHE A 62 -23.76 31.93 23.44
N LYS A 63 -22.52 31.59 23.81
CA LYS A 63 -21.69 32.13 24.89
C LYS A 63 -20.22 31.83 24.56
N SER A 64 -19.21 32.65 24.85
CA SER A 64 -19.17 34.10 25.11
C SER A 64 -17.70 34.51 25.11
N VAL A 65 -17.20 35.11 24.02
CA VAL A 65 -15.80 35.58 23.94
C VAL A 65 -15.65 36.88 24.71
N LYS A 66 -14.59 37.01 25.53
CA LYS A 66 -14.32 38.21 26.33
C LYS A 66 -12.94 38.78 25.96
N VAL A 67 -12.93 39.90 25.26
CA VAL A 67 -11.70 40.66 24.94
C VAL A 67 -11.29 41.49 26.16
N ILE A 68 -9.98 41.63 26.38
CA ILE A 68 -9.39 42.52 27.39
C ILE A 68 -8.39 43.45 26.66
N PRO A 69 -8.49 44.78 26.81
CA PRO A 69 -7.56 45.72 26.18
C PRO A 69 -6.26 45.86 26.98
N ALA A 70 -5.18 46.28 26.32
CA ALA A 70 -3.92 46.65 26.96
C ALA A 70 -4.02 48.03 27.65
N GLY A 71 -3.30 48.21 28.76
CA GLY A 71 -3.20 49.49 29.47
C GLY A 71 -2.14 49.45 30.56
N SER A 72 -1.09 50.25 30.40
CA SER A 72 0.09 50.27 31.28
C SER A 72 -0.09 51.21 32.47
N TYR A 73 0.28 50.77 33.67
CA TYR A 73 0.65 51.67 34.78
C TYR A 73 1.84 51.10 35.54
N ALA A 74 2.85 51.95 35.77
CA ALA A 74 4.01 51.64 36.58
C ALA A 74 3.90 52.34 37.95
N ILE A 75 4.24 51.63 39.02
CA ILE A 75 4.43 52.19 40.36
C ILE A 75 5.74 51.62 40.89
N LEU A 76 6.67 52.49 41.29
CA LEU A 76 7.88 52.08 42.00
C LEU A 76 7.53 51.76 43.46
N ALA A 77 8.01 50.63 43.95
CA ALA A 77 8.21 50.35 45.36
C ALA A 77 9.62 49.78 45.53
N ALA A 78 10.27 50.04 46.67
CA ALA A 78 11.69 49.76 46.86
C ALA A 78 11.98 48.26 47.08
N PHE A 79 13.20 47.85 46.72
CA PHE A 79 13.75 46.54 47.08
C PHE A 79 14.17 46.51 48.56
N GLU A 80 13.71 45.51 49.30
CA GLU A 80 14.52 44.83 50.31
C GLU A 80 14.51 43.33 50.03
N SER A 81 15.60 42.64 50.36
CA SER A 81 15.94 41.35 49.75
C SER A 81 15.37 40.13 50.47
N THR A 82 14.60 39.32 49.76
CA THR A 82 14.52 37.87 50.00
C THR A 82 14.92 37.14 48.73
N ALA A 83 15.84 36.17 48.85
CA ALA A 83 16.30 35.37 47.72
C ALA A 83 15.24 34.32 47.38
N ILE A 84 14.44 34.57 46.35
CA ILE A 84 13.59 33.55 45.73
C ILE A 84 14.41 32.94 44.59
N GLU A 85 14.74 31.65 44.70
CA GLU A 85 15.40 30.91 43.64
C GLU A 85 14.49 30.85 42.41
N SER A 86 14.82 31.63 41.38
CA SER A 86 14.13 31.59 40.10
C SER A 86 14.40 30.25 39.43
N HIS A 87 13.55 29.27 39.72
CA HIS A 87 13.42 28.03 38.96
C HIS A 87 12.94 28.41 37.57
N GLY A 88 13.90 28.73 36.70
CA GLY A 88 13.63 29.03 35.30
C GLY A 88 12.94 27.82 34.69
N ILE A 89 11.80 28.05 34.04
CA ILE A 89 11.16 27.06 33.19
C ILE A 89 12.06 26.92 31.97
N VAL A 90 13.08 26.07 32.09
CA VAL A 90 13.83 25.53 30.96
C VAL A 90 12.78 24.87 30.06
N PRO A 91 12.71 25.20 28.76
CA PRO A 91 11.84 24.47 27.83
C PRO A 91 12.16 22.98 27.97
N GLU A 92 11.15 22.19 28.31
CA GLU A 92 11.32 20.75 28.51
C GLU A 92 11.94 20.17 27.24
N ALA A 93 13.18 19.66 27.36
CA ALA A 93 13.97 19.30 26.21
C ALA A 93 13.25 18.18 25.46
N VAL A 94 12.77 18.49 24.25
CA VAL A 94 12.12 17.50 23.38
C VAL A 94 13.11 16.36 23.20
N GLN A 95 12.82 15.22 23.83
CA GLN A 95 13.67 14.05 23.73
C GLN A 95 13.69 13.62 22.27
N THR A 96 14.84 13.79 21.63
CA THR A 96 15.14 13.15 20.35
C THR A 96 14.97 11.65 20.58
N ILE A 97 13.95 11.05 19.96
CA ILE A 97 13.64 9.63 20.13
C ILE A 97 14.70 8.85 19.35
N ASP A 98 15.78 8.53 20.06
CA ASP A 98 17.09 8.33 19.46
C ASP A 98 17.18 7.14 18.47
N GLY A 99 18.05 7.28 17.47
CA GLY A 99 18.25 6.30 16.40
C GLY A 99 17.19 6.31 15.27
N PRO A 100 17.46 5.60 14.16
CA PRO A 100 16.68 5.64 12.91
C PRO A 100 15.20 5.30 13.07
N ILE A 101 14.36 5.84 12.19
CA ILE A 101 13.00 5.30 11.97
C ILE A 101 13.17 3.99 11.20
N ARG A 102 12.61 2.87 11.68
CA ARG A 102 12.64 1.60 10.95
C ARG A 102 11.26 1.15 10.48
N LEU A 103 11.16 0.91 9.17
CA LEU A 103 9.96 0.36 8.52
C LEU A 103 10.25 -1.06 8.02
N SER A 104 9.50 -2.05 8.50
CA SER A 104 9.56 -3.45 8.06
C SER A 104 8.52 -3.71 6.98
N PHE A 105 8.94 -4.35 5.88
CA PHE A 105 8.06 -4.85 4.82
C PHE A 105 8.22 -6.35 4.63
N ALA A 106 7.10 -7.04 4.49
CA ALA A 106 6.97 -8.47 4.25
C ALA A 106 6.11 -8.73 3.00
N GLY A 107 6.38 -9.84 2.31
CA GLY A 107 5.69 -10.22 1.07
C GLY A 107 4.28 -10.80 1.26
N ASP A 108 3.93 -11.77 0.42
CA ASP A 108 2.57 -12.30 0.28
C ASP A 108 2.17 -13.23 1.45
N ALA A 109 1.13 -12.87 2.22
CA ALA A 109 0.64 -13.63 3.36
C ALA A 109 -0.75 -14.26 3.09
N MET A 110 -0.75 -15.58 2.87
CA MET A 110 -1.91 -16.42 2.57
C MET A 110 -2.14 -17.41 3.73
N PHE A 111 -3.31 -17.31 4.37
CA PHE A 111 -3.63 -18.03 5.62
C PHE A 111 -4.60 -19.21 5.42
N ASP A 112 -4.93 -19.60 4.18
CA ASP A 112 -5.85 -20.70 3.88
C ASP A 112 -5.12 -22.07 3.84
N TRP A 113 -5.83 -23.12 3.43
CA TRP A 113 -5.31 -24.48 3.19
C TRP A 113 -4.61 -25.08 4.43
N SER A 114 -3.33 -25.45 4.35
CA SER A 114 -2.64 -26.05 5.52
C SER A 114 -2.34 -25.04 6.62
N VAL A 115 -2.06 -23.77 6.28
CA VAL A 115 -1.87 -22.69 7.27
C VAL A 115 -3.13 -22.57 8.14
N LYS A 116 -4.31 -22.59 7.52
CA LYS A 116 -5.62 -22.58 8.20
C LYS A 116 -5.82 -23.72 9.20
N GLN A 117 -5.39 -24.92 8.85
CA GLN A 117 -5.48 -26.09 9.75
C GLN A 117 -4.44 -26.00 10.87
N THR A 118 -3.21 -25.60 10.54
CA THR A 118 -2.13 -25.40 11.51
C THR A 118 -2.48 -24.32 12.54
N VAL A 119 -3.05 -23.19 12.13
CA VAL A 119 -3.56 -22.12 13.02
C VAL A 119 -4.62 -22.65 13.99
N LYS A 120 -5.56 -23.48 13.52
CA LYS A 120 -6.59 -24.10 14.38
C LYS A 120 -6.05 -25.13 15.36
N GLN A 121 -5.00 -25.86 14.98
CA GLN A 121 -4.42 -26.94 15.79
C GLN A 121 -3.36 -26.46 16.78
N LYS A 122 -2.60 -25.40 16.45
CA LYS A 122 -1.42 -24.95 17.19
C LYS A 122 -1.51 -23.51 17.69
N GLY A 123 -2.61 -22.82 17.42
CA GLY A 123 -2.83 -21.42 17.74
C GLY A 123 -2.37 -20.46 16.62
N PRO A 124 -2.92 -19.24 16.56
CA PRO A 124 -2.68 -18.31 15.46
C PRO A 124 -1.26 -17.72 15.45
N ASP A 125 -0.58 -17.70 16.59
CA ASP A 125 0.82 -17.25 16.71
C ASP A 125 1.84 -18.21 16.07
N TYR A 126 1.47 -19.48 15.84
CA TYR A 126 2.39 -20.54 15.42
C TYR A 126 3.19 -20.22 14.14
N PRO A 127 2.61 -19.65 13.06
CA PRO A 127 3.37 -19.31 11.85
C PRO A 127 4.53 -18.32 12.07
N PHE A 128 4.47 -17.53 13.13
CA PHE A 128 5.31 -16.33 13.34
C PHE A 128 6.31 -16.44 14.49
N LEU A 129 6.40 -17.61 15.15
CA LEU A 129 7.21 -17.80 16.36
C LEU A 129 8.68 -17.38 16.20
N HIS A 130 9.24 -17.49 15.00
CA HIS A 130 10.64 -17.19 14.73
C HIS A 130 10.90 -15.76 14.22
N ILE A 131 9.88 -14.94 13.93
CA ILE A 131 10.06 -13.57 13.39
C ILE A 131 9.77 -12.44 14.39
N LYS A 132 9.10 -12.72 15.52
CA LYS A 132 8.66 -11.68 16.46
C LYS A 132 9.77 -10.72 16.92
N SER A 133 10.98 -11.25 17.15
CA SER A 133 12.15 -10.45 17.55
C SER A 133 12.68 -9.51 16.45
N GLU A 134 12.34 -9.80 15.19
CA GLU A 134 12.76 -9.02 14.02
C GLU A 134 11.82 -7.83 13.83
N LEU A 135 10.51 -8.11 13.79
CA LEU A 135 9.44 -7.11 13.65
C LEU A 135 9.37 -6.15 14.85
N ALA A 136 9.62 -6.64 16.06
CA ALA A 136 9.70 -5.82 17.28
C ALA A 136 10.90 -4.85 17.31
N SER A 137 11.77 -4.84 16.30
CA SER A 137 12.80 -3.81 16.11
C SER A 137 12.38 -2.64 15.21
N SER A 138 11.16 -2.68 14.65
CA SER A 138 10.64 -1.70 13.68
C SER A 138 9.52 -0.86 14.28
N ASP A 139 9.49 0.45 13.96
CA ASP A 139 8.42 1.37 14.36
C ASP A 139 7.10 1.08 13.62
N LEU A 140 7.18 0.57 12.37
CA LEU A 140 6.02 0.15 11.56
C LEU A 140 6.34 -1.14 10.79
N ASN A 141 5.38 -2.06 10.75
CA ASN A 141 5.50 -3.35 10.08
C ASN A 141 4.32 -3.56 9.11
N VAL A 142 4.63 -3.83 7.84
CA VAL A 142 3.71 -3.89 6.70
C VAL A 142 3.80 -5.25 5.97
N VAL A 143 2.67 -5.81 5.52
CA VAL A 143 2.62 -7.08 4.76
C VAL A 143 1.56 -7.05 3.65
N ASN A 144 1.67 -7.85 2.58
CA ASN A 144 0.57 -8.02 1.63
C ASN A 144 -0.39 -9.13 2.10
N LEU A 145 -1.67 -8.80 2.34
CA LEU A 145 -2.66 -9.78 2.81
C LEU A 145 -3.39 -10.42 1.62
N GLU A 146 -2.79 -11.48 1.08
CA GLU A 146 -3.23 -12.15 -0.14
C GLU A 146 -4.30 -13.23 0.13
N THR A 147 -5.38 -12.84 0.82
CA THR A 147 -6.53 -13.72 1.11
C THR A 147 -7.74 -12.91 1.59
N SER A 148 -8.97 -13.35 1.28
CA SER A 148 -10.15 -12.79 1.93
C SER A 148 -10.28 -13.31 3.36
N ILE A 149 -10.38 -12.41 4.34
CA ILE A 149 -10.70 -12.72 5.75
C ILE A 149 -12.23 -12.70 5.90
N THR A 150 -12.87 -13.86 5.77
CA THR A 150 -14.35 -13.93 5.75
C THR A 150 -14.86 -15.34 6.04
N THR A 151 -16.02 -15.43 6.68
CA THR A 151 -16.83 -16.66 6.76
C THR A 151 -17.93 -16.70 5.69
N GLY A 152 -18.29 -15.54 5.13
CA GLY A 152 -19.36 -15.32 4.15
C GLY A 152 -18.86 -15.05 2.72
N GLY A 153 -19.74 -14.44 1.92
CA GLY A 153 -19.49 -14.18 0.50
C GLY A 153 -19.53 -15.41 -0.41
N SER A 154 -19.44 -15.16 -1.73
CA SER A 154 -19.57 -16.17 -2.78
C SER A 154 -18.28 -16.27 -3.59
N LYS A 155 -17.72 -17.48 -3.67
CA LYS A 155 -16.48 -17.79 -4.39
C LYS A 155 -16.54 -17.26 -5.83
N GLN A 156 -15.55 -16.47 -6.23
CA GLN A 156 -15.40 -15.99 -7.60
C GLN A 156 -14.92 -17.09 -8.55
N ASN A 157 -15.31 -16.99 -9.83
CA ASN A 157 -15.00 -17.98 -10.86
C ASN A 157 -13.56 -17.83 -11.41
N LYS A 158 -12.56 -18.10 -10.56
CA LYS A 158 -11.13 -18.11 -10.90
C LYS A 158 -10.43 -19.36 -10.34
N GLN A 159 -9.27 -19.69 -10.92
CA GLN A 159 -8.50 -20.92 -10.64
C GLN A 159 -8.18 -21.11 -9.15
N TYR A 160 -7.75 -20.05 -8.47
CA TYR A 160 -7.41 -20.06 -7.05
C TYR A 160 -8.25 -19.03 -6.29
N THR A 161 -8.76 -19.41 -5.13
CA THR A 161 -9.52 -18.54 -4.22
C THR A 161 -9.22 -18.91 -2.77
N PHE A 162 -8.85 -17.96 -1.92
CA PHE A 162 -8.34 -18.20 -0.57
C PHE A 162 -9.24 -17.56 0.48
N ARG A 163 -9.92 -18.39 1.30
CA ARG A 163 -10.78 -17.92 2.41
C ARG A 163 -10.09 -18.23 3.73
N SER A 164 -9.59 -17.21 4.39
CA SER A 164 -8.99 -17.35 5.72
C SER A 164 -9.99 -16.95 6.81
N ASP A 165 -9.92 -17.60 7.97
CA ASP A 165 -10.82 -17.30 9.09
C ASP A 165 -10.28 -16.11 9.90
N PRO A 166 -11.12 -15.24 10.49
CA PRO A 166 -10.69 -14.04 11.22
C PRO A 166 -9.62 -14.24 12.30
N GLN A 167 -9.61 -15.41 12.96
CA GLN A 167 -8.60 -15.80 13.95
C GLN A 167 -7.15 -15.72 13.42
N ALA A 168 -6.94 -15.79 12.10
CA ALA A 168 -5.63 -15.56 11.48
C ALA A 168 -5.04 -14.18 11.82
N LEU A 169 -5.89 -13.15 11.94
CA LEU A 169 -5.47 -11.78 12.27
C LEU A 169 -4.92 -11.66 13.70
N THR A 170 -5.33 -12.50 14.65
CA THR A 170 -4.69 -12.60 15.97
C THR A 170 -3.19 -12.83 15.83
N GLY A 171 -2.81 -13.80 14.98
CA GLY A 171 -1.42 -14.19 14.79
C GLY A 171 -0.62 -13.10 14.11
N LEU A 172 -1.20 -12.47 13.09
CA LEU A 172 -0.58 -11.38 12.34
C LEU A 172 -0.31 -10.17 13.25
N LYS A 173 -1.28 -9.78 14.08
CA LYS A 173 -1.11 -8.72 15.09
C LYS A 173 -0.09 -9.10 16.16
N ASN A 174 -0.18 -10.31 16.70
CA ASN A 174 0.72 -10.82 17.73
C ASN A 174 2.16 -11.05 17.23
N ALA A 175 2.37 -11.11 15.91
CA ALA A 175 3.70 -11.11 15.31
C ALA A 175 4.35 -9.73 15.31
N GLY A 176 3.53 -8.67 15.29
CA GLY A 176 3.96 -7.27 15.28
C GLY A 176 3.56 -6.48 14.04
N PHE A 177 2.66 -6.97 13.16
CA PHE A 177 2.20 -6.19 12.00
C PHE A 177 1.12 -5.17 12.36
N GLN A 178 1.25 -3.94 11.85
CA GLN A 178 0.28 -2.85 12.01
C GLN A 178 -0.60 -2.67 10.77
N LEU A 179 -0.01 -2.84 9.58
CA LEU A 179 -0.60 -2.48 8.29
C LEU A 179 -0.61 -3.65 7.31
N VAL A 180 -1.71 -3.80 6.55
CA VAL A 180 -1.78 -4.71 5.39
C VAL A 180 -2.04 -3.98 4.08
N SER A 181 -1.41 -4.45 2.99
CA SER A 181 -1.92 -4.17 1.65
C SER A 181 -3.10 -5.09 1.34
N LEU A 182 -4.20 -4.51 0.86
CA LEU A 182 -5.31 -5.22 0.22
C LEU A 182 -5.25 -5.12 -1.31
N ALA A 183 -4.22 -4.51 -1.87
CA ALA A 183 -4.10 -4.24 -3.29
C ALA A 183 -3.60 -5.47 -4.08
N ASN A 184 -4.30 -6.61 -3.99
CA ASN A 184 -3.89 -7.85 -4.65
C ASN A 184 -5.03 -8.58 -5.38
N ASN A 185 -4.66 -9.54 -6.21
CA ASN A 185 -5.58 -10.34 -7.03
C ASN A 185 -6.47 -11.31 -6.22
N HIS A 186 -6.36 -11.37 -4.89
CA HIS A 186 -7.04 -12.33 -4.02
C HIS A 186 -8.01 -11.72 -2.99
N SER A 187 -7.96 -10.41 -2.72
CA SER A 187 -8.81 -9.79 -1.69
C SER A 187 -10.33 -9.89 -1.96
N LEU A 188 -10.78 -9.90 -3.23
CA LEU A 188 -12.20 -10.10 -3.60
C LEU A 188 -12.53 -11.55 -4.01
N ASP A 189 -11.74 -12.55 -3.61
CA ASP A 189 -11.97 -13.97 -3.94
C ASP A 189 -13.37 -14.51 -3.58
N PHE A 190 -14.04 -13.87 -2.61
CA PHE A 190 -15.40 -14.19 -2.17
C PHE A 190 -16.40 -13.06 -2.46
N GLY A 191 -16.07 -12.23 -3.45
CA GLY A 191 -16.86 -11.11 -3.93
C GLY A 191 -16.92 -9.94 -2.95
N GLN A 192 -17.80 -8.99 -3.26
CA GLN A 192 -17.99 -7.75 -2.48
C GLN A 192 -18.22 -8.01 -0.98
N VAL A 193 -19.07 -9.00 -0.63
CA VAL A 193 -19.31 -9.40 0.77
C VAL A 193 -18.03 -9.88 1.45
N GLY A 194 -17.28 -10.80 0.83
CA GLY A 194 -16.04 -11.31 1.41
C GLY A 194 -14.96 -10.23 1.60
N PHE A 195 -14.98 -9.19 0.76
CA PHE A 195 -14.09 -8.04 0.85
C PHE A 195 -14.53 -7.03 1.92
N THR A 196 -15.82 -6.72 2.03
CA THR A 196 -16.34 -5.89 3.14
C THR A 196 -16.19 -6.57 4.49
N ASP A 197 -16.36 -7.89 4.54
CA ASP A 197 -16.02 -8.72 5.72
C ASP A 197 -14.53 -8.60 6.05
N THR A 198 -13.64 -8.63 5.05
CA THR A 198 -12.19 -8.50 5.26
C THR A 198 -11.85 -7.15 5.91
N ILE A 199 -12.41 -6.06 5.39
CA ILE A 199 -12.29 -4.71 5.96
C ILE A 199 -12.86 -4.63 7.38
N ALA A 200 -14.02 -5.24 7.64
CA ALA A 200 -14.65 -5.23 8.96
C ALA A 200 -13.80 -6.00 10.00
N ASN A 201 -13.28 -7.18 9.63
CA ASN A 201 -12.40 -7.97 10.49
C ASN A 201 -11.08 -7.24 10.76
N LEU A 202 -10.46 -6.59 9.77
CA LEU A 202 -9.24 -5.79 10.00
C LEU A 202 -9.49 -4.66 11.01
N LYS A 203 -10.62 -3.96 10.91
CA LYS A 203 -11.06 -2.95 11.89
C LYS A 203 -11.30 -3.54 13.28
N GLU A 204 -12.01 -4.68 13.40
CA GLU A 204 -12.24 -5.38 14.68
C GLU A 204 -10.91 -5.79 15.36
N TYR A 205 -10.00 -6.38 14.59
CA TYR A 205 -8.70 -6.80 15.11
C TYR A 205 -7.72 -5.62 15.33
N ASN A 206 -8.10 -4.40 14.94
CA ASN A 206 -7.26 -3.19 14.98
C ASN A 206 -5.95 -3.40 14.20
N ILE A 207 -6.08 -3.71 12.91
CA ILE A 207 -5.02 -3.76 11.91
C ILE A 207 -5.44 -2.80 10.79
N ASP A 208 -4.57 -1.87 10.42
CA ASP A 208 -4.83 -0.92 9.34
C ASP A 208 -4.70 -1.59 7.96
N TYR A 209 -5.25 -0.95 6.92
CA TYR A 209 -5.06 -1.38 5.54
C TYR A 209 -4.90 -0.23 4.54
N VAL A 210 -4.33 -0.54 3.37
CA VAL A 210 -4.14 0.36 2.22
C VAL A 210 -4.47 -0.33 0.90
N GLY A 211 -4.77 0.49 -0.13
CA GLY A 211 -4.94 0.04 -1.52
C GLY A 211 -6.23 -0.74 -1.81
N GLY A 212 -7.17 -0.72 -0.86
CA GLY A 212 -8.53 -1.22 -1.00
C GLY A 212 -9.43 -0.55 0.04
N GLY A 213 -10.70 -0.36 -0.29
CA GLY A 213 -11.63 0.40 0.54
C GLY A 213 -13.09 0.24 0.11
N LEU A 214 -14.00 0.80 0.91
CA LEU A 214 -15.45 0.77 0.72
C LEU A 214 -15.91 1.67 -0.44
N ASN A 215 -15.06 2.60 -0.87
CA ASN A 215 -15.24 3.45 -2.05
C ASN A 215 -13.86 3.82 -2.66
N LYS A 216 -13.87 4.61 -3.74
CA LYS A 216 -12.66 5.11 -4.40
C LYS A 216 -11.79 6.01 -3.51
N GLU A 217 -12.38 6.85 -2.67
CA GLU A 217 -11.61 7.75 -1.80
C GLU A 217 -10.76 6.95 -0.80
N GLU A 218 -11.37 6.01 -0.08
CA GLU A 218 -10.69 5.14 0.89
C GLU A 218 -9.64 4.24 0.20
N ALA A 219 -9.95 3.66 -0.96
CA ALA A 219 -9.06 2.72 -1.64
C ALA A 219 -7.74 3.37 -2.13
N TYR A 220 -7.77 4.64 -2.53
CA TYR A 220 -6.60 5.38 -3.05
C TYR A 220 -5.98 6.34 -2.02
N SER A 221 -6.51 6.39 -0.79
CA SER A 221 -5.91 7.14 0.31
C SER A 221 -4.70 6.42 0.87
N ALA A 222 -3.69 7.19 1.30
CA ALA A 222 -2.58 6.66 2.06
C ALA A 222 -3.00 6.41 3.53
N LYS A 223 -2.40 5.40 4.17
CA LYS A 223 -2.41 5.32 5.63
C LYS A 223 -1.22 6.12 6.16
N SER A 224 -1.50 7.08 7.06
CA SER A 224 -0.51 7.95 7.70
C SER A 224 -0.22 7.51 9.13
N TYR A 225 1.03 7.68 9.56
CA TYR A 225 1.53 7.47 10.91
C TYR A 225 2.51 8.58 11.30
N ASP A 226 2.42 9.08 12.53
CA ASP A 226 3.39 10.02 13.09
C ASP A 226 4.47 9.21 13.84
N ILE A 227 5.66 9.09 13.25
CA ILE A 227 6.75 8.24 13.76
C ILE A 227 7.97 9.11 14.04
N LYS A 228 8.41 9.15 15.30
CA LYS A 228 9.57 9.96 15.77
C LYS A 228 9.52 11.45 15.32
N GLY A 229 8.32 12.02 15.18
CA GLY A 229 8.11 13.40 14.73
C GLY A 229 8.11 13.61 13.22
N LYS A 230 8.07 12.53 12.43
CA LYS A 230 7.97 12.53 10.96
C LYS A 230 6.64 11.93 10.52
N THR A 231 5.97 12.54 9.54
CA THR A 231 4.73 12.01 8.95
C THR A 231 5.07 10.96 7.89
N VAL A 232 4.80 9.69 8.20
CA VAL A 232 5.08 8.54 7.33
C VAL A 232 3.80 8.00 6.70
N LYS A 233 3.70 8.05 5.37
CA LYS A 233 2.56 7.56 4.60
C LYS A 233 2.89 6.30 3.80
N ILE A 234 1.94 5.37 3.75
CA ILE A 234 2.00 4.18 2.89
C ILE A 234 0.83 4.19 1.91
N LEU A 235 1.11 3.99 0.63
CA LEU A 235 0.14 3.74 -0.45
C LEU A 235 0.25 2.30 -0.96
N ALA A 236 -0.80 1.78 -1.60
CA ALA A 236 -0.75 0.48 -2.28
C ALA A 236 -1.63 0.42 -3.54
N PHE A 237 -1.21 -0.35 -4.55
CA PHE A 237 -1.87 -0.47 -5.85
C PHE A 237 -1.75 -1.88 -6.45
N SER A 238 -2.76 -2.34 -7.20
CA SER A 238 -2.72 -3.66 -7.87
C SER A 238 -2.60 -3.57 -9.38
N ARG A 239 -1.54 -4.16 -9.93
CA ARG A 239 -1.37 -4.45 -11.37
C ARG A 239 -1.85 -5.85 -11.75
N VAL A 240 -2.55 -6.54 -10.85
CA VAL A 240 -3.10 -7.88 -11.05
C VAL A 240 -4.54 -7.90 -10.55
N LEU A 241 -5.48 -7.62 -11.46
CA LEU A 241 -6.91 -7.64 -11.18
C LEU A 241 -7.58 -8.68 -12.08
N PRO A 242 -8.16 -9.78 -11.53
CA PRO A 242 -8.82 -10.81 -12.33
C PRO A 242 -10.01 -10.28 -13.17
N ASP A 243 -10.63 -9.19 -12.73
CA ASP A 243 -11.71 -8.50 -13.42
C ASP A 243 -11.63 -6.99 -13.08
N TYR A 244 -11.77 -6.11 -14.07
CA TYR A 244 -11.69 -4.65 -13.86
C TYR A 244 -12.82 -4.10 -12.97
N SER A 245 -13.94 -4.83 -12.86
CA SER A 245 -15.01 -4.53 -11.90
C SER A 245 -14.58 -4.64 -10.42
N TRP A 246 -13.36 -5.12 -10.13
CA TRP A 246 -12.78 -5.11 -8.79
C TRP A 246 -12.15 -3.76 -8.39
N VAL A 247 -11.93 -2.83 -9.33
CA VAL A 247 -11.45 -1.47 -9.02
C VAL A 247 -12.51 -0.71 -8.22
N ALA A 248 -12.14 -0.04 -7.14
CA ALA A 248 -13.06 0.77 -6.33
C ALA A 248 -13.71 1.91 -7.14
N THR A 249 -14.98 2.21 -6.85
CA THR A 249 -15.66 3.41 -7.38
C THR A 249 -16.31 4.19 -6.24
N ASP A 250 -16.79 5.40 -6.53
CA ASP A 250 -17.36 6.32 -5.54
C ASP A 250 -18.57 5.73 -4.77
N ILE A 251 -19.21 4.68 -5.32
CA ILE A 251 -20.38 3.99 -4.77
C ILE A 251 -20.18 2.47 -4.55
N LYS A 252 -18.96 1.94 -4.70
CA LYS A 252 -18.72 0.49 -4.66
C LYS A 252 -17.33 0.14 -4.12
N PRO A 253 -17.23 -0.75 -3.11
CA PRO A 253 -15.96 -1.24 -2.61
C PRO A 253 -15.09 -1.90 -3.67
N GLY A 254 -13.78 -1.86 -3.46
CA GLY A 254 -12.80 -2.48 -4.36
C GLY A 254 -11.38 -2.03 -4.07
N LEU A 255 -10.51 -2.22 -5.07
CA LEU A 255 -9.07 -2.01 -4.97
C LEU A 255 -8.60 -0.75 -5.72
N ALA A 256 -7.44 -0.24 -5.33
CA ALA A 256 -6.71 0.79 -6.08
C ALA A 256 -6.19 0.21 -7.41
N ASN A 257 -6.54 0.87 -8.51
CA ASN A 257 -6.10 0.49 -9.85
C ASN A 257 -4.60 0.78 -10.01
N GLY A 258 -3.80 -0.26 -10.24
CA GLY A 258 -2.39 -0.12 -10.58
C GLY A 258 -2.10 -0.16 -12.09
N TYR A 259 -3.10 -0.25 -12.98
CA TYR A 259 -2.86 -0.31 -14.43
C TYR A 259 -2.69 1.07 -15.09
N ASP A 260 -2.83 2.16 -14.34
CA ASP A 260 -2.74 3.54 -14.82
C ASP A 260 -1.62 4.26 -14.06
N ILE A 261 -0.49 4.53 -14.74
CA ILE A 261 0.69 5.16 -14.13
C ILE A 261 0.46 6.65 -13.85
N GLU A 262 -0.25 7.37 -14.73
CA GLU A 262 -0.54 8.79 -14.53
C GLU A 262 -1.44 8.98 -13.29
N LEU A 263 -2.41 8.08 -13.08
CA LEU A 263 -3.21 8.06 -11.85
C LEU A 263 -2.37 7.81 -10.59
N ILE A 264 -1.42 6.86 -10.64
CA ILE A 264 -0.51 6.59 -9.52
C ILE A 264 0.37 7.81 -9.23
N GLU A 265 0.98 8.40 -10.26
CA GLU A 265 1.85 9.57 -10.16
C GLU A 265 1.11 10.77 -9.52
N ASN A 266 -0.12 11.06 -9.97
CA ASN A 266 -0.96 12.11 -9.38
C ASN A 266 -1.34 11.82 -7.90
N ILE A 267 -1.62 10.57 -7.54
CA ILE A 267 -1.96 10.20 -6.15
C ILE A 267 -0.73 10.29 -5.24
N ILE A 268 0.46 9.90 -5.71
CA ILE A 268 1.72 10.07 -4.98
C ILE A 268 1.99 11.57 -4.75
N GLN A 269 1.88 12.41 -5.78
CA GLN A 269 2.08 13.85 -5.66
C GLN A 269 1.09 14.50 -4.68
N LYS A 270 -0.18 14.08 -4.69
CA LYS A 270 -1.21 14.50 -3.72
C LYS A 270 -0.82 14.13 -2.29
N GLU A 271 -0.53 12.86 -2.04
CA GLU A 271 -0.29 12.36 -0.68
C GLU A 271 1.09 12.74 -0.13
N LYS A 272 2.05 13.07 -0.99
CA LYS A 272 3.38 13.55 -0.58
C LYS A 272 3.38 15.01 -0.09
N ALA A 273 2.37 15.80 -0.48
CA ALA A 273 2.31 17.24 -0.16
C ALA A 273 2.26 17.55 1.35
N ASP A 274 1.83 16.58 2.16
CA ASP A 274 1.67 16.64 3.62
C ASP A 274 2.41 15.50 4.34
N ALA A 275 3.45 14.90 3.74
CA ALA A 275 4.20 13.80 4.34
C ALA A 275 5.74 13.88 4.16
N ASP A 276 6.46 13.82 5.27
CA ASP A 276 7.93 13.70 5.28
C ASP A 276 8.42 12.51 4.47
N LEU A 277 7.74 11.37 4.59
CA LEU A 277 8.11 10.10 3.96
C LEU A 277 6.87 9.42 3.34
N LEU A 278 6.96 8.97 2.09
CA LEU A 278 5.88 8.23 1.42
C LEU A 278 6.41 6.98 0.71
N PHE A 279 5.88 5.80 1.05
CA PHE A 279 6.25 4.53 0.43
C PHE A 279 5.09 3.89 -0.34
N VAL A 280 5.40 3.22 -1.44
CA VAL A 280 4.40 2.56 -2.31
C VAL A 280 4.59 1.05 -2.27
N PHE A 281 3.56 0.31 -1.86
CA PHE A 281 3.53 -1.15 -1.88
C PHE A 281 2.66 -1.66 -3.04
N ILE A 282 3.28 -2.10 -4.13
CA ILE A 282 2.61 -2.48 -5.37
C ILE A 282 2.64 -3.99 -5.62
N HIS A 283 1.57 -4.52 -6.21
CA HIS A 283 1.38 -5.94 -6.48
C HIS A 283 1.38 -6.16 -8.01
N TRP A 284 2.44 -6.77 -8.56
CA TRP A 284 2.77 -6.63 -10.00
C TRP A 284 3.74 -7.68 -10.57
N GLY A 285 3.98 -7.62 -11.88
CA GLY A 285 4.93 -8.49 -12.58
C GLY A 285 4.30 -9.80 -13.02
N VAL A 286 5.08 -10.88 -13.02
CA VAL A 286 4.68 -12.21 -13.52
C VAL A 286 5.01 -13.28 -12.48
N GLU A 287 4.03 -14.14 -12.17
CA GLU A 287 4.22 -15.28 -11.27
C GLU A 287 5.51 -16.07 -11.57
N LYS A 288 6.33 -16.26 -10.53
CA LYS A 288 7.55 -17.07 -10.49
C LYS A 288 8.70 -16.55 -11.35
N ASN A 289 8.56 -15.40 -12.03
CA ASN A 289 9.71 -14.74 -12.68
C ASN A 289 10.62 -14.11 -11.60
N ARG A 290 11.91 -14.48 -11.58
CA ARG A 290 12.91 -13.91 -10.65
C ARG A 290 13.49 -12.57 -11.13
N THR A 291 13.27 -12.23 -12.39
CA THR A 291 13.65 -10.96 -12.99
C THR A 291 12.41 -10.07 -13.06
N PRO A 292 12.45 -8.79 -12.63
CA PRO A 292 11.35 -7.88 -12.87
C PRO A 292 11.16 -7.64 -14.37
N GLU A 293 9.91 -7.55 -14.80
CA GLU A 293 9.56 -7.10 -16.15
C GLU A 293 10.06 -5.65 -16.37
N PRO A 294 10.44 -5.24 -17.60
CA PRO A 294 10.98 -3.90 -17.84
C PRO A 294 10.09 -2.75 -17.35
N PHE A 295 8.76 -2.93 -17.40
CA PHE A 295 7.80 -1.95 -16.89
C PHE A 295 7.86 -1.78 -15.37
N GLN A 296 8.20 -2.82 -14.59
CA GLN A 296 8.30 -2.70 -13.13
C GLN A 296 9.42 -1.72 -12.76
N ARG A 297 10.53 -1.76 -13.51
CA ARG A 297 11.65 -0.82 -13.34
C ARG A 297 11.26 0.61 -13.73
N GLU A 298 10.72 0.80 -14.93
CA GLU A 298 10.24 2.11 -15.41
C GLU A 298 9.23 2.74 -14.44
N TRP A 299 8.28 1.95 -13.94
CA TRP A 299 7.19 2.44 -13.10
C TRP A 299 7.67 2.74 -11.67
N ALA A 300 8.60 1.96 -11.10
CA ALA A 300 9.24 2.30 -9.83
C ALA A 300 9.96 3.66 -9.91
N GLN A 301 10.72 3.88 -11.00
CA GLN A 301 11.46 5.11 -11.22
C GLN A 301 10.53 6.33 -11.40
N LYS A 302 9.35 6.14 -12.05
CA LYS A 302 8.28 7.15 -12.14
C LYS A 302 7.62 7.48 -10.80
N MET A 303 7.30 6.46 -10.00
CA MET A 303 6.75 6.64 -8.65
C MET A 303 7.69 7.46 -7.76
N ILE A 304 8.99 7.16 -7.80
CA ILE A 304 10.03 7.93 -7.09
C ILE A 304 10.15 9.35 -7.67
N ALA A 305 10.15 9.51 -9.00
CA ALA A 305 10.19 10.83 -9.64
C ALA A 305 8.96 11.70 -9.31
N SER A 306 7.82 11.09 -8.98
CA SER A 306 6.61 11.76 -8.50
C SER A 306 6.57 12.02 -6.99
N GLY A 307 7.61 11.63 -6.24
CA GLY A 307 7.77 11.96 -4.82
C GLY A 307 7.71 10.78 -3.84
N ALA A 308 7.67 9.53 -4.31
CA ALA A 308 7.79 8.37 -3.42
C ALA A 308 9.24 8.20 -2.91
N ASP A 309 9.37 7.99 -1.60
CA ASP A 309 10.62 7.70 -0.91
C ASP A 309 11.04 6.23 -1.01
N GLY A 310 10.19 5.34 -1.52
CA GLY A 310 10.57 3.98 -1.88
C GLY A 310 9.42 3.15 -2.46
N VAL A 311 9.76 2.10 -3.20
CA VAL A 311 8.81 1.22 -3.89
C VAL A 311 9.05 -0.24 -3.54
N ILE A 312 8.05 -0.88 -2.93
CA ILE A 312 8.10 -2.28 -2.48
C ILE A 312 7.14 -3.10 -3.35
N GLY A 313 7.59 -4.26 -3.80
CA GLY A 313 6.85 -5.15 -4.70
C GLY A 313 6.37 -6.46 -4.08
N SER A 314 5.26 -6.97 -4.60
CA SER A 314 4.62 -8.25 -4.29
C SER A 314 4.00 -8.86 -5.57
N HIS A 315 3.44 -10.08 -5.49
CA HIS A 315 2.85 -10.92 -6.56
C HIS A 315 3.73 -12.04 -7.18
N PRO A 316 5.01 -11.87 -7.54
CA PRO A 316 5.74 -12.94 -8.23
C PRO A 316 5.93 -14.24 -7.43
N HIS A 317 5.52 -14.31 -6.16
CA HIS A 317 5.67 -15.47 -5.27
C HIS A 317 7.12 -15.98 -5.10
N VAL A 318 8.10 -15.20 -5.58
CA VAL A 318 9.55 -15.42 -5.47
C VAL A 318 10.24 -14.09 -5.19
N LEU A 319 11.41 -14.15 -4.57
CA LEU A 319 12.29 -13.00 -4.42
C LEU A 319 12.80 -12.53 -5.79
N GLN A 320 12.61 -11.25 -6.08
CA GLN A 320 13.29 -10.50 -7.15
C GLN A 320 14.36 -9.58 -6.50
N GLY A 321 15.23 -8.97 -7.30
CA GLY A 321 16.29 -8.09 -6.78
C GLY A 321 15.83 -6.72 -6.29
N PHE A 322 16.82 -5.95 -5.85
CA PHE A 322 16.70 -4.57 -5.40
C PHE A 322 17.29 -3.58 -6.43
N GLU A 323 17.01 -2.30 -6.25
CA GLU A 323 17.65 -1.18 -6.96
C GLU A 323 17.61 0.04 -6.05
N TYR A 324 18.61 0.93 -6.14
CA TYR A 324 18.46 2.31 -5.68
C TYR A 324 18.29 3.21 -6.89
N TYR A 325 17.34 4.13 -6.83
CA TYR A 325 17.12 5.14 -7.86
C TYR A 325 17.10 6.52 -7.20
N LYS A 326 18.08 7.37 -7.51
CA LYS A 326 18.29 8.68 -6.88
C LYS A 326 18.35 8.60 -5.34
N GLY A 327 19.03 7.57 -4.81
CA GLY A 327 19.13 7.31 -3.37
C GLY A 327 17.85 6.82 -2.70
N LYS A 328 16.77 6.52 -3.46
CA LYS A 328 15.53 5.94 -2.92
C LYS A 328 15.42 4.45 -3.25
N PRO A 329 15.05 3.59 -2.27
CA PRO A 329 15.03 2.14 -2.43
C PRO A 329 13.89 1.61 -3.30
N ILE A 330 14.20 0.55 -4.05
CA ILE A 330 13.24 -0.28 -4.78
C ILE A 330 13.50 -1.76 -4.45
N ALA A 331 12.45 -2.48 -4.08
CA ALA A 331 12.47 -3.94 -3.91
C ALA A 331 11.41 -4.56 -4.83
N TYR A 332 11.82 -5.24 -5.91
CA TYR A 332 10.88 -5.58 -6.98
C TYR A 332 9.86 -6.68 -6.62
N SER A 333 10.22 -7.59 -5.71
CA SER A 333 9.31 -8.57 -5.11
C SER A 333 9.90 -9.15 -3.83
N LEU A 334 9.16 -9.06 -2.73
CA LEU A 334 9.46 -9.76 -1.47
C LEU A 334 8.96 -11.23 -1.46
N GLY A 335 8.31 -11.67 -2.55
CA GLY A 335 7.84 -13.05 -2.74
C GLY A 335 6.81 -13.50 -1.71
N ASN A 336 6.67 -14.81 -1.54
CA ASN A 336 5.81 -15.37 -0.49
C ASN A 336 6.37 -15.03 0.90
N PHE A 337 5.51 -14.64 1.84
CA PHE A 337 5.84 -14.47 3.26
C PHE A 337 5.28 -15.59 4.14
N LEU A 338 3.96 -15.81 4.11
CA LEU A 338 3.32 -16.93 4.81
C LEU A 338 2.49 -17.72 3.81
N PHE A 339 2.89 -18.97 3.55
CA PHE A 339 2.23 -19.83 2.57
C PHE A 339 2.17 -21.31 3.04
N PRO A 340 1.19 -22.08 2.53
CA PRO A 340 1.04 -23.51 2.81
C PRO A 340 2.28 -24.38 2.56
N ASN A 341 2.55 -25.33 3.46
CA ASN A 341 3.71 -26.23 3.51
C ASN A 341 3.97 -27.15 2.28
N TYR A 342 3.30 -26.95 1.14
CA TYR A 342 3.66 -27.61 -0.13
C TYR A 342 4.73 -26.85 -0.94
N ILE A 343 4.94 -25.55 -0.70
CA ILE A 343 5.87 -24.71 -1.49
C ILE A 343 7.35 -25.09 -1.29
N ARG A 344 8.16 -25.01 -2.34
CA ARG A 344 9.55 -25.51 -2.38
C ARG A 344 10.45 -24.63 -3.25
N GLY A 345 11.77 -24.84 -3.16
CA GLY A 345 12.74 -24.07 -3.93
C GLY A 345 12.64 -22.56 -3.64
N ASN A 346 12.56 -21.77 -4.72
CA ASN A 346 12.55 -20.30 -4.70
C ASN A 346 11.24 -19.73 -4.13
N THR A 347 10.08 -20.39 -4.34
CA THR A 347 8.80 -19.94 -3.78
C THR A 347 8.67 -20.18 -2.28
N ALA A 348 9.69 -20.79 -1.66
CA ALA A 348 9.86 -20.94 -0.22
C ALA A 348 11.10 -20.19 0.33
N GLN A 349 11.80 -19.42 -0.51
CA GLN A 349 12.68 -18.34 -0.02
C GLN A 349 11.78 -17.16 0.35
N THR A 350 12.07 -16.51 1.47
CA THR A 350 11.29 -15.36 1.96
C THR A 350 12.19 -14.45 2.80
N GLY A 351 11.69 -13.32 3.27
CA GLY A 351 12.38 -12.49 4.24
C GLY A 351 11.59 -11.28 4.68
N ILE A 352 12.25 -10.45 5.49
CA ILE A 352 11.78 -9.13 5.89
C ILE A 352 12.76 -8.11 5.31
N LEU A 353 12.23 -7.10 4.62
CA LEU A 353 12.97 -5.91 4.20
C LEU A 353 12.82 -4.84 5.28
N HIS A 354 13.92 -4.41 5.88
CA HIS A 354 13.98 -3.21 6.71
C HIS A 354 14.38 -2.02 5.84
N LEU A 355 13.68 -0.90 5.99
CA LEU A 355 14.12 0.42 5.57
C LEU A 355 14.46 1.20 6.85
N ASP A 356 15.73 1.55 7.03
CA ASP A 356 16.23 2.39 8.13
C ASP A 356 16.38 3.83 7.63
N ILE A 357 15.62 4.77 8.18
CA ILE A 357 15.66 6.19 7.80
C ILE A 357 16.37 7.02 8.87
N GLU A 358 17.46 7.68 8.47
CA GLU A 358 18.28 8.55 9.31
C GLU A 358 18.85 9.70 8.46
N ASN A 359 18.79 10.95 8.95
CA ASN A 359 19.28 12.14 8.23
C ASN A 359 18.77 12.24 6.76
N ASP A 360 17.49 11.92 6.57
CA ASP A 360 16.76 11.80 5.30
C ASP A 360 17.35 10.81 4.26
N GLN A 361 18.39 10.04 4.63
CA GLN A 361 18.86 8.85 3.92
C GLN A 361 18.01 7.62 4.29
N ILE A 362 17.96 6.62 3.41
CA ILE A 362 17.14 5.41 3.59
C ILE A 362 18.01 4.18 3.26
N GLU A 363 18.55 3.51 4.28
CA GLU A 363 19.30 2.26 4.10
C GLU A 363 18.35 1.06 3.99
N MET A 364 18.55 0.21 2.98
CA MET A 364 17.93 -1.11 2.90
C MET A 364 18.74 -2.17 3.64
N SER A 365 18.05 -3.03 4.39
CA SER A 365 18.60 -4.35 4.73
C SER A 365 17.54 -5.46 4.61
N PHE A 366 17.95 -6.66 4.21
CA PHE A 366 17.06 -7.80 4.00
C PHE A 366 17.48 -9.01 4.83
N VAL A 367 16.56 -9.54 5.63
CA VAL A 367 16.79 -10.68 6.52
C VAL A 367 16.12 -11.93 5.95
N PRO A 368 16.88 -12.93 5.46
CA PRO A 368 16.30 -14.12 4.85
C PRO A 368 15.74 -15.10 5.87
N PHE A 369 14.58 -15.64 5.53
CA PHE A 369 13.91 -16.74 6.22
C PHE A 369 13.45 -17.78 5.17
N ARG A 370 12.91 -18.91 5.64
CA ARG A 370 12.36 -19.95 4.76
C ARG A 370 10.95 -20.31 5.19
N ILE A 371 10.05 -20.56 4.24
CA ILE A 371 8.72 -21.07 4.57
C ILE A 371 8.78 -22.60 4.68
N SER A 372 8.35 -23.13 5.82
CA SER A 372 8.36 -24.57 6.12
C SER A 372 7.39 -24.88 7.27
N GLN A 373 6.67 -26.00 7.20
CA GLN A 373 5.73 -26.44 8.25
C GLN A 373 4.61 -25.41 8.58
N ASP A 374 4.19 -24.62 7.58
CA ASP A 374 3.27 -23.47 7.73
C ASP A 374 3.81 -22.36 8.65
N GLN A 375 5.13 -22.24 8.78
CA GLN A 375 5.84 -21.17 9.51
C GLN A 375 6.86 -20.44 8.62
N ILE A 376 7.20 -19.21 9.02
CA ILE A 376 8.42 -18.52 8.62
C ILE A 376 9.54 -18.97 9.58
N ILE A 377 10.46 -19.84 9.13
CA ILE A 377 11.55 -20.38 9.96
C ILE A 377 12.87 -19.63 9.75
N LYS A 378 13.64 -19.45 10.83
CA LYS A 378 14.99 -18.85 10.77
C LYS A 378 15.93 -19.74 9.95
N GLN A 379 16.73 -19.10 9.10
CA GLN A 379 17.81 -19.71 8.34
C GLN A 379 19.17 -19.53 9.03
N SER A 380 20.07 -20.49 8.84
CA SER A 380 21.47 -20.39 9.28
C SER A 380 22.23 -19.32 8.48
N ASN A 381 23.35 -18.82 9.03
CA ASN A 381 24.14 -17.77 8.35
C ASN A 381 24.65 -18.20 6.96
N PHE A 382 24.94 -19.50 6.77
CA PHE A 382 25.31 -20.08 5.46
C PHE A 382 24.14 -20.17 4.47
N GLU A 383 22.91 -20.30 4.95
CA GLU A 383 21.73 -20.20 4.10
C GLU A 383 21.42 -18.75 3.74
N LYS A 384 21.48 -17.84 4.72
CA LYS A 384 21.30 -16.40 4.51
C LYS A 384 22.28 -15.84 3.48
N SER A 385 23.57 -16.19 3.57
CA SER A 385 24.58 -15.72 2.61
C SER A 385 24.39 -16.24 1.19
N ARG A 386 23.78 -17.41 1.00
CA ARG A 386 23.35 -17.87 -0.33
C ARG A 386 22.19 -17.05 -0.87
N VAL A 387 21.18 -16.73 -0.04
CA VAL A 387 20.05 -15.88 -0.46
C VAL A 387 20.52 -14.46 -0.78
N TRP A 388 21.41 -13.86 0.02
CA TRP A 388 22.03 -12.56 -0.28
C TRP A 388 22.82 -12.58 -1.59
N LYS A 389 23.61 -13.64 -1.85
CA LYS A 389 24.34 -13.79 -3.12
C LYS A 389 23.42 -14.02 -4.32
N GLU A 390 22.28 -14.70 -4.15
CA GLU A 390 21.26 -14.80 -5.19
C GLU A 390 20.60 -13.45 -5.48
N LEU A 391 20.21 -12.70 -4.44
CA LEU A 391 19.63 -11.36 -4.56
C LEU A 391 20.60 -10.37 -5.23
N GLN A 392 21.88 -10.39 -4.85
CA GLN A 392 22.94 -9.58 -5.47
C GLN A 392 22.99 -9.73 -6.99
N ASN A 393 22.81 -10.95 -7.50
CA ASN A 393 22.83 -11.26 -8.92
C ASN A 393 21.51 -10.93 -9.66
N LEU A 394 20.43 -10.63 -8.93
CA LEU A 394 19.11 -10.25 -9.47
C LEU A 394 18.84 -8.74 -9.37
N SER A 395 19.73 -8.00 -8.71
CA SER A 395 19.58 -6.58 -8.39
C SER A 395 20.22 -5.68 -9.45
N TYR A 396 19.83 -4.41 -9.48
CA TYR A 396 20.17 -3.45 -10.55
C TYR A 396 20.85 -2.20 -10.00
N GLY A 397 21.78 -1.65 -10.79
CA GLY A 397 22.67 -0.57 -10.35
C GLY A 397 23.95 -1.11 -9.70
N GLU A 398 24.81 -0.21 -9.24
CA GLU A 398 26.04 -0.57 -8.53
C GLU A 398 25.72 -0.66 -7.04
N LEU A 399 25.53 -1.89 -6.53
CA LEU A 399 25.18 -2.15 -5.14
C LEU A 399 25.87 -3.39 -4.59
N GLU A 400 26.14 -3.41 -3.28
CA GLU A 400 26.68 -4.56 -2.56
C GLU A 400 25.71 -5.06 -1.49
N ILE A 401 25.42 -6.37 -1.45
CA ILE A 401 24.66 -6.99 -0.35
C ILE A 401 25.62 -7.64 0.66
N GLN A 402 26.02 -6.88 1.68
CA GLN A 402 26.98 -7.31 2.71
C GLN A 402 26.29 -7.60 4.04
N ASN A 403 26.33 -8.87 4.48
CA ASN A 403 25.69 -9.35 5.72
C ASN A 403 24.19 -9.01 5.87
N GLY A 404 23.52 -8.72 4.75
CA GLY A 404 22.12 -8.35 4.68
C GLY A 404 21.85 -6.85 4.54
N ARG A 405 22.81 -5.97 4.82
CA ARG A 405 22.75 -4.57 4.35
C ARG A 405 22.88 -4.54 2.84
N ILE A 406 22.19 -3.61 2.18
CA ILE A 406 22.18 -3.43 0.73
C ILE A 406 22.68 -2.01 0.48
N ASN A 407 23.94 -1.87 0.13
CA ASN A 407 24.65 -0.60 0.01
C ASN A 407 24.54 -0.06 -1.42
N ASP A 408 24.14 1.20 -1.61
CA ASP A 408 24.32 1.91 -2.87
C ASP A 408 25.80 2.33 -3.01
N LEU A 409 26.46 1.95 -4.11
CA LEU A 409 27.85 2.32 -4.39
C LEU A 409 27.94 3.60 -5.25
N THR A 410 26.85 4.00 -5.92
CA THR A 410 26.82 5.19 -6.79
C THR A 410 26.83 6.51 -6.01
N SER A 411 26.50 6.47 -4.71
CA SER A 411 26.61 7.59 -3.79
C SER A 411 28.07 7.88 -3.35
N VAL A 412 28.94 6.86 -3.35
CA VAL A 412 30.31 6.94 -2.80
C VAL A 412 31.28 7.62 -3.77
N THR A 413 30.98 7.64 -5.06
CA THR A 413 31.82 8.27 -6.10
C THR A 413 31.66 9.79 -6.17
N ASN A 414 30.51 10.34 -5.77
CA ASN A 414 30.18 11.76 -5.90
C ASN A 414 30.66 12.64 -4.72
N SER A 415 31.52 12.13 -3.85
CA SER A 415 32.00 12.82 -2.63
C SER A 415 33.51 13.14 -2.63
N ASN A 416 34.19 13.00 -3.78
CA ASN A 416 35.64 13.19 -3.94
C ASN A 416 36.06 14.16 -5.06
N ASP A 417 35.11 14.87 -5.67
CA ASP A 417 35.32 15.92 -6.71
C ASP A 417 35.06 17.33 -6.16
#